data_AF-A0A7S3HET1-F1
#
_entry.id   AF-A0A7S3HET1-F1
#
_cell.length_a   1.000
_cell.length_b   1.000
_cell.length_c   1.000
_cell.angle_alpha   90.00
_cell.angle_beta   90.00
_cell.angle_gamma   90.00
#
_symmetry.space_group_name_H-M   'P 1'
#
loop_
_entity.id
_entity.type
_entity.pdbx_description
1 polymer ?
#
loop_
_entity_poly.entity_id
_entity_poly.type
_entity_poly.pdbx_seq_one_letter_code
_entity_poly.pdbx_strand_id
1 'polypeptide(L)'
;VWPDSFGYNSTLEKVPRMLDELGVDYIDLVLMHAPRKLHPRLLWNMKFGGEDEFTTHECKNQLRCREDTWRALSAFRDQGKIRNLGVSNFNIQHMKEIQALGLAPIAAHQLQFHPWAPQWLRDIISYCHQHRIAVTGYFSLGGHDNKDKAMDMEVLSDIAKAHGKRP
;
A
#
# COMPACT_ATOMS: atom_id res chain seq x y z
N VAL A 1 -0.80 -3.02 -7.70
CA VAL A 1 -0.98 -2.12 -8.85
C VAL A 1 -0.42 -0.74 -8.56
N TRP A 2 0.31 -0.18 -9.52
CA TRP A 2 0.98 1.12 -9.40
C TRP A 2 0.01 2.28 -9.70
N PRO A 3 0.20 3.49 -9.13
CA PRO A 3 -0.74 4.61 -9.26
C PRO A 3 -1.10 5.06 -10.67
N ASP A 4 -0.19 4.95 -11.64
CA ASP A 4 -0.46 5.32 -13.04
C ASP A 4 -1.48 4.40 -13.72
N SER A 5 -1.61 3.17 -13.22
CA SER A 5 -2.46 2.10 -13.72
C SER A 5 -3.81 2.04 -13.01
N PHE A 6 -4.14 3.01 -12.15
CA PHE A 6 -5.45 3.07 -11.49
C PHE A 6 -6.57 3.41 -12.48
N GLY A 7 -7.76 2.88 -12.22
CA GLY A 7 -8.91 2.89 -13.13
C GLY A 7 -9.32 1.47 -13.51
N TYR A 8 -10.58 1.27 -13.86
CA TYR A 8 -11.15 -0.06 -14.11
C TYR A 8 -10.43 -0.81 -15.24
N ASN A 9 -10.51 -0.30 -16.47
CA ASN A 9 -9.86 -0.81 -17.68
C ASN A 9 -8.32 -0.81 -17.54
N SER A 10 -7.72 0.26 -17.02
CA SER A 10 -6.26 0.30 -16.79
C SER A 10 -5.80 -0.86 -15.89
N THR A 11 -6.60 -1.19 -14.86
CA THR A 11 -6.34 -2.32 -13.96
C THR A 11 -6.58 -3.66 -14.65
N LEU A 12 -7.62 -3.78 -15.48
CA LEU A 12 -7.89 -4.97 -16.30
C LEU A 12 -6.73 -5.32 -17.23
N GLU A 13 -6.05 -4.31 -17.78
CA GLU A 13 -4.86 -4.54 -18.60
C GLU A 13 -3.60 -4.81 -17.77
N LYS A 14 -3.47 -4.22 -16.58
CA LYS A 14 -2.24 -4.32 -15.79
C LYS A 14 -2.09 -5.66 -15.08
N VAL A 15 -3.17 -6.23 -14.54
CA VAL A 15 -3.08 -7.50 -13.79
C VAL A 15 -2.59 -8.68 -14.64
N PRO A 16 -3.10 -8.92 -15.88
CA PRO A 16 -2.56 -9.97 -16.75
C PRO A 16 -1.07 -9.79 -17.06
N ARG A 17 -0.63 -8.55 -17.32
CA ARG A 17 0.79 -8.24 -17.51
C ARG A 17 1.63 -8.55 -16.27
N MET A 18 1.12 -8.24 -15.08
CA MET A 18 1.82 -8.59 -13.83
C MET A 18 1.98 -10.12 -13.67
N LEU A 19 0.96 -10.90 -14.03
CA LEU A 19 1.02 -12.36 -13.97
C LEU A 19 2.05 -12.92 -14.96
N ASP A 20 2.05 -12.40 -16.19
CA ASP A 20 2.99 -12.77 -17.25
C ASP A 20 4.44 -12.40 -16.87
N GLU A 21 4.68 -11.16 -16.43
CA GLU A 21 5.99 -10.66 -15.99
C GLU A 21 6.57 -11.48 -14.83
N LEU A 22 5.72 -11.97 -13.92
CA LEU A 22 6.12 -12.82 -12.79
C LEU A 22 6.21 -14.31 -13.15
N GLY A 23 5.67 -14.73 -14.31
CA GLY A 23 5.59 -16.13 -14.71
C GLY A 23 4.71 -16.99 -13.79
N VAL A 24 3.60 -16.43 -13.29
CA VAL A 24 2.70 -17.11 -12.34
C VAL A 24 1.23 -17.07 -12.79
N ASP A 25 0.48 -18.11 -12.44
CA ASP A 25 -0.96 -18.20 -12.77
C ASP A 25 -1.85 -17.34 -11.86
N TYR A 26 -1.36 -17.05 -10.64
CA TYR A 26 -2.05 -16.23 -9.64
C TYR A 26 -1.04 -15.53 -8.71
N ILE A 27 -1.51 -14.47 -8.03
CA ILE A 27 -0.72 -13.74 -7.00
C ILE A 27 -1.42 -13.87 -5.63
N ASP A 28 -0.68 -14.20 -4.57
CA ASP A 28 -1.25 -14.35 -3.22
C ASP A 28 -1.80 -13.04 -2.64
N LEU A 29 -1.12 -11.91 -2.89
CA LEU A 29 -1.51 -10.58 -2.41
C LEU A 29 -1.18 -9.50 -3.43
N VAL A 30 -2.18 -8.73 -3.87
CA VAL A 30 -1.98 -7.52 -4.67
C VAL A 30 -2.39 -6.29 -3.86
N LEU A 31 -1.47 -5.32 -3.77
CA LEU A 31 -1.72 -4.05 -3.08
C LEU A 31 -2.04 -2.93 -4.07
N MET A 32 -3.02 -2.09 -3.77
CA MET A 32 -3.06 -0.74 -4.33
C MET A 32 -1.93 0.07 -3.70
N HIS A 33 -0.94 0.49 -4.50
CA HIS A 33 0.35 0.96 -3.96
C HIS A 33 0.26 2.32 -3.23
N ALA A 34 -0.70 3.17 -3.60
CA ALA A 34 -0.94 4.48 -3.00
C ALA A 34 -2.44 4.84 -3.09
N PRO A 35 -2.95 5.83 -2.36
CA PRO A 35 -4.37 6.15 -2.37
C PRO A 35 -4.80 7.04 -3.56
N ARG A 36 -3.87 7.49 -4.39
CA ARG A 36 -4.14 8.45 -5.46
C ARG A 36 -3.54 7.97 -6.77
N LYS A 37 -4.23 8.25 -7.88
CA LYS A 37 -3.64 8.19 -9.22
C LYS A 37 -2.67 9.34 -9.39
N LEU A 38 -1.46 9.00 -9.82
CA LEU A 38 -0.37 9.94 -10.03
C LEU A 38 0.04 9.89 -11.49
N HIS A 39 0.31 11.07 -12.07
CA HIS A 39 0.88 11.14 -13.40
C HIS A 39 2.30 10.52 -13.41
N PRO A 40 2.70 9.76 -14.45
CA PRO A 40 4.03 9.15 -14.54
C PRO A 40 5.20 10.12 -14.31
N ARG A 41 5.07 11.38 -14.78
CA ARG A 41 6.07 12.44 -14.55
C ARG A 41 6.26 12.80 -13.07
N LEU A 42 5.21 12.75 -12.25
CA LEU A 42 5.29 13.02 -10.81
C LEU A 42 5.98 11.86 -10.07
N LEU A 43 5.81 10.64 -10.58
CA LEU A 43 6.46 9.43 -10.06
C LEU A 43 7.98 9.47 -10.29
N TRP A 44 8.44 9.96 -11.44
CA TRP A 44 9.88 10.09 -11.74
C TRP A 44 10.63 11.03 -10.79
N ASN A 45 9.97 12.08 -10.30
CA ASN A 45 10.58 13.08 -9.44
C ASN A 45 10.32 12.85 -7.94
N MET A 46 9.63 11.76 -7.56
CA MET A 46 9.18 11.46 -6.18
C MET A 46 8.58 12.67 -5.43
N LYS A 47 7.95 13.60 -6.16
CA LYS A 47 7.30 14.76 -5.55
C LYS A 47 5.91 14.38 -5.06
N PHE A 48 5.87 13.75 -3.88
CA PHE A 48 4.63 13.49 -3.15
C PHE A 48 4.23 14.75 -2.37
N GLY A 49 3.73 15.75 -3.07
CA GLY A 49 3.36 17.03 -2.46
C GLY A 49 2.91 18.04 -3.51
N GLY A 50 1.60 18.07 -3.76
CA GLY A 50 0.93 18.95 -4.70
C GLY A 50 -0.53 18.54 -4.88
N GLU A 51 -1.41 19.50 -5.11
CA GLU A 51 -2.83 19.30 -5.45
C GLU A 51 -3.02 18.91 -6.93
N ASP A 52 -1.98 18.38 -7.58
CA ASP A 52 -2.06 17.98 -8.97
C ASP A 52 -2.83 16.65 -9.07
N GLU A 53 -4.16 16.74 -8.93
CA GLU A 53 -5.10 15.69 -9.24
C GLU A 53 -4.98 15.35 -10.72
N PHE A 54 -4.22 14.29 -11.04
CA PHE A 54 -4.22 13.76 -12.39
C PHE A 54 -5.54 13.02 -12.64
N THR A 55 -6.51 13.76 -13.18
CA THR A 55 -7.75 13.18 -13.70
C THR A 55 -7.50 12.64 -15.10
N THR A 56 -8.03 11.45 -15.36
CA THR A 56 -8.06 10.86 -16.70
C THR A 56 -9.52 10.65 -17.09
N HIS A 57 -9.80 10.33 -18.35
CA HIS A 57 -11.16 9.98 -18.76
C HIS A 57 -11.77 8.87 -17.87
N GLU A 58 -10.93 7.95 -17.41
CA GLU A 58 -11.30 6.88 -16.51
C GLU A 58 -11.37 7.31 -15.03
N CYS A 59 -10.43 8.14 -14.57
CA CYS A 59 -10.40 8.62 -13.20
C CYS A 59 -10.86 10.09 -13.11
N LYS A 60 -12.18 10.29 -13.03
CA LYS A 60 -12.80 11.62 -12.92
C LYS A 60 -12.43 12.36 -11.62
N ASN A 61 -12.23 11.61 -10.54
CA ASN A 61 -11.67 12.08 -9.28
C ASN A 61 -11.00 10.92 -8.55
N GLN A 62 -10.25 11.21 -7.50
CA GLN A 62 -9.45 10.22 -6.78
C GLN A 62 -10.29 9.14 -6.08
N LEU A 63 -11.46 9.50 -5.54
CA LEU A 63 -12.39 8.54 -4.93
C LEU A 63 -12.86 7.53 -5.98
N ARG A 64 -13.46 7.99 -7.08
CA ARG A 64 -13.92 7.12 -8.17
C ARG A 64 -12.80 6.25 -8.71
N CYS A 65 -11.60 6.81 -8.85
CA CYS A 65 -10.43 6.06 -9.28
C CYS A 65 -10.08 4.90 -8.32
N ARG A 66 -10.12 5.15 -7.00
CA ARG A 66 -9.96 4.09 -5.99
C ARG A 66 -11.03 3.03 -6.11
N GLU A 67 -12.30 3.44 -6.19
CA GLU A 67 -13.43 2.51 -6.29
C GLU A 67 -13.34 1.61 -7.52
N ASP A 68 -13.08 2.21 -8.69
CA ASP A 68 -13.03 1.49 -9.96
C ASP A 68 -11.82 0.56 -10.06
N THR A 69 -10.68 0.98 -9.50
CA THR A 69 -9.52 0.09 -9.33
C THR A 69 -9.87 -1.10 -8.44
N TRP A 70 -10.54 -0.87 -7.32
CA TRP A 70 -10.90 -1.93 -6.39
C TRP A 70 -11.94 -2.89 -6.98
N ARG A 71 -12.89 -2.40 -7.79
CA ARG A 71 -13.83 -3.23 -8.55
C ARG A 71 -13.10 -4.19 -9.50
N ALA A 72 -12.17 -3.67 -10.30
CA ALA A 72 -11.39 -4.49 -11.23
C ALA A 72 -10.54 -5.53 -10.49
N LEU A 73 -9.86 -5.13 -9.42
CA LEU A 73 -9.09 -6.06 -8.58
C LEU A 73 -9.98 -7.13 -7.93
N SER A 74 -11.16 -6.76 -7.46
CA SER A 74 -12.13 -7.71 -6.86
C SER A 74 -12.59 -8.74 -7.88
N ALA A 75 -12.83 -8.34 -9.14
CA ALA A 75 -13.16 -9.28 -10.21
C ALA A 75 -12.03 -10.29 -10.47
N PHE A 76 -10.76 -9.87 -10.48
CA PHE A 76 -9.63 -10.79 -10.60
C PHE A 76 -9.49 -11.72 -9.40
N ARG A 77 -9.88 -11.25 -8.20
CA ARG A 77 -9.94 -12.11 -7.02
C ARG A 77 -10.98 -13.20 -7.18
N ASP A 78 -12.18 -12.85 -7.63
CA ASP A 78 -13.27 -13.80 -7.83
C ASP A 78 -12.97 -14.82 -8.95
N GLN A 79 -12.12 -14.44 -9.90
CA GLN A 79 -11.57 -15.34 -10.93
C GLN A 79 -10.42 -16.23 -10.44
N GLY A 80 -9.97 -16.10 -9.19
CA GLY A 80 -8.84 -16.85 -8.63
C GLY A 80 -7.46 -16.41 -9.12
N LYS A 81 -7.36 -15.31 -9.86
CA LYS A 81 -6.08 -14.72 -10.34
C LYS A 81 -5.35 -13.95 -9.25
N ILE A 82 -6.08 -13.48 -8.24
CA ILE A 82 -5.53 -12.87 -7.05
C ILE A 82 -6.19 -13.51 -5.83
N ARG A 83 -5.43 -13.94 -4.82
CA ARG A 83 -6.05 -14.54 -3.62
C ARG A 83 -6.54 -13.46 -2.64
N ASN A 84 -5.71 -12.47 -2.37
CA ASN A 84 -5.99 -11.41 -1.41
C ASN A 84 -5.71 -10.03 -1.99
N LEU A 85 -6.49 -9.06 -1.55
CA LEU A 85 -6.29 -7.65 -1.91
C LEU A 85 -5.91 -6.86 -0.68
N GLY A 86 -5.04 -5.87 -0.87
CA GLY A 86 -4.66 -4.96 0.19
C GLY A 86 -4.37 -3.57 -0.34
N VAL A 87 -3.96 -2.70 0.57
CA VAL A 87 -3.64 -1.31 0.28
C VAL A 87 -2.27 -0.95 0.82
N SER A 88 -1.66 0.08 0.28
CA SER A 88 -0.42 0.65 0.78
C SER A 88 -0.53 2.16 0.83
N ASN A 89 -0.02 2.77 1.90
CA ASN A 89 -0.03 4.24 2.10
C ASN A 89 -1.43 4.89 2.19
N PHE A 90 -2.46 4.13 2.60
CA PHE A 90 -3.81 4.65 2.82
C PHE A 90 -3.93 5.28 4.21
N ASN A 91 -4.89 6.20 4.35
CA ASN A 91 -5.35 6.64 5.66
C ASN A 91 -6.70 5.95 5.98
N ILE A 92 -7.24 6.20 7.16
CA ILE A 92 -8.51 5.59 7.62
C ILE A 92 -9.66 5.93 6.66
N GLN A 93 -9.74 7.17 6.17
CA GLN A 93 -10.81 7.59 5.28
C GLN A 93 -10.77 6.82 3.95
N HIS A 94 -9.59 6.68 3.34
CA HIS A 94 -9.44 5.90 2.11
C HIS A 94 -9.82 4.42 2.31
N MET A 95 -9.49 3.81 3.45
CA MET A 95 -9.91 2.43 3.74
C MET A 95 -11.42 2.31 3.89
N LYS A 96 -12.07 3.28 4.57
CA LYS A 96 -13.53 3.31 4.72
C LYS A 96 -14.24 3.40 3.38
N GLU A 97 -13.74 4.22 2.46
CA GLU A 97 -14.28 4.34 1.10
C GLU A 97 -14.24 3.00 0.35
N ILE A 98 -13.12 2.28 0.43
CA ILE A 98 -12.98 0.95 -0.18
C ILE A 98 -13.92 -0.06 0.48
N GLN A 99 -13.97 -0.08 1.82
CA GLN A 99 -14.83 -1.00 2.57
C GLN A 99 -16.33 -0.76 2.31
N ALA A 100 -16.73 0.49 2.09
CA ALA A 100 -18.11 0.87 1.78
C ALA A 100 -18.62 0.27 0.45
N LEU A 101 -17.74 -0.20 -0.42
CA LEU A 101 -18.12 -0.85 -1.68
C LEU A 101 -18.75 -2.24 -1.46
N GLY A 102 -18.51 -2.88 -0.32
CA GLY A 102 -19.02 -4.23 -0.05
C GLY A 102 -18.43 -5.31 -0.96
N LEU A 103 -17.25 -5.06 -1.54
CA LEU A 103 -16.54 -5.97 -2.43
C LEU A 103 -15.51 -6.80 -1.64
N ALA A 104 -14.41 -7.22 -2.29
CA ALA A 104 -13.34 -7.94 -1.64
C ALA A 104 -12.80 -7.17 -0.41
N PRO A 105 -12.58 -7.85 0.73
CA PRO A 105 -12.08 -7.21 1.94
C PRO A 105 -10.61 -6.78 1.76
N ILE A 106 -10.22 -5.74 2.50
CA ILE A 106 -8.81 -5.37 2.65
C ILE A 106 -8.16 -6.42 3.57
N ALA A 107 -7.35 -7.31 3.01
CA ALA A 107 -6.65 -8.35 3.76
C ALA A 107 -5.39 -7.81 4.46
N ALA A 108 -4.70 -6.87 3.82
CA ALA A 108 -3.47 -6.28 4.34
C ALA A 108 -3.35 -4.79 4.05
N HIS A 109 -2.66 -4.08 4.94
CA HIS A 109 -2.21 -2.72 4.76
C HIS A 109 -0.70 -2.61 4.95
N GLN A 110 0.00 -2.21 3.91
CA GLN A 110 1.44 -1.95 3.96
C GLN A 110 1.73 -0.46 4.25
N LEU A 111 2.61 -0.16 5.21
CA LEU A 111 2.93 1.20 5.70
C LEU A 111 4.43 1.33 6.00
N GLN A 112 4.97 2.54 5.90
CA GLN A 112 6.31 2.83 6.43
C GLN A 112 6.23 2.78 7.95
N PHE A 113 6.79 1.73 8.55
CA PHE A 113 6.68 1.57 10.00
C PHE A 113 7.96 1.03 10.60
N HIS A 114 8.50 1.80 11.53
CA HIS A 114 9.76 1.57 12.24
C HIS A 114 9.68 2.28 13.61
N PRO A 115 10.62 2.07 14.55
CA PRO A 115 10.54 2.64 15.90
C PRO A 115 10.39 4.17 15.95
N TRP A 116 10.90 4.88 14.93
CA TRP A 116 10.80 6.34 14.80
C TRP A 116 9.64 6.83 13.91
N ALA A 117 8.71 5.95 13.53
CA ALA A 117 7.59 6.34 12.69
C ALA A 117 6.70 7.36 13.43
N PRO A 118 6.12 8.36 12.73
CA PRO A 118 5.25 9.34 13.35
C PRO A 118 4.11 8.71 14.16
N GLN A 119 3.80 9.30 15.32
CA GLN A 119 2.83 8.74 16.25
C GLN A 119 1.43 8.54 15.64
N TRP A 120 1.02 9.41 14.70
CA TRP A 120 -0.28 9.32 14.01
C TRP A 120 -0.45 8.02 13.20
N LEU A 121 0.63 7.34 12.81
CA LEU A 121 0.53 6.03 12.14
C LEU A 121 -0.06 4.96 13.06
N ARG A 122 0.04 5.13 14.40
CA ARG A 122 -0.53 4.17 15.36
C ARG A 122 -2.05 4.15 15.31
N ASP A 123 -2.70 5.25 14.97
CA ASP A 123 -4.16 5.27 14.80
C ASP A 123 -4.59 4.44 13.59
N ILE A 124 -3.81 4.51 12.51
CA ILE A 124 -4.05 3.69 11.29
C ILE A 124 -3.82 2.21 11.58
N ILE A 125 -2.75 1.86 12.31
CA ILE A 125 -2.48 0.47 12.72
C ILE A 125 -3.57 -0.06 13.64
N SER A 126 -4.03 0.76 14.60
CA SER A 126 -5.11 0.39 15.51
C SER A 126 -6.41 0.12 14.75
N TYR A 127 -6.73 0.96 13.76
CA TYR A 127 -7.84 0.71 12.84
C TYR A 127 -7.67 -0.61 12.09
N CYS A 128 -6.47 -0.89 11.55
CA CYS A 128 -6.21 -2.15 10.87
C CYS A 128 -6.47 -3.37 11.78
N HIS A 129 -5.97 -3.36 13.01
CA HIS A 129 -6.20 -4.43 13.97
C HIS A 129 -7.69 -4.61 14.33
N GLN A 130 -8.40 -3.51 14.59
CA GLN A 130 -9.85 -3.55 14.87
C GLN A 130 -10.67 -4.16 13.74
N HIS A 131 -10.23 -3.93 12.49
CA HIS A 131 -10.88 -4.43 11.28
C HIS A 131 -10.27 -5.75 10.76
N ARG A 132 -9.37 -6.39 11.53
CA ARG A 132 -8.67 -7.64 11.15
C ARG A 132 -7.89 -7.54 9.83
N ILE A 133 -7.35 -6.36 9.55
CA ILE A 133 -6.47 -6.09 8.42
C ILE A 133 -5.03 -6.32 8.89
N ALA A 134 -4.29 -7.21 8.23
CA ALA A 134 -2.89 -7.46 8.56
C ALA A 134 -2.03 -6.24 8.24
N VAL A 135 -1.08 -5.89 9.11
CA VAL A 135 -0.17 -4.76 8.87
C VAL A 135 1.19 -5.29 8.42
N THR A 136 1.74 -4.71 7.34
CA THR A 136 3.11 -4.98 6.87
C THR A 136 3.93 -3.71 6.92
N GLY A 137 5.02 -3.69 7.69
CA GLY A 137 5.95 -2.56 7.77
C GLY A 137 7.01 -2.60 6.68
N TYR A 138 7.02 -1.64 5.75
CA TYR A 138 8.18 -1.41 4.88
C TYR A 138 9.13 -0.40 5.52
N PHE A 139 10.40 -0.40 5.07
CA PHE A 139 11.45 0.43 5.66
C PHE A 139 11.56 0.26 7.18
N SER A 140 11.37 -0.99 7.65
CA SER A 140 11.30 -1.34 9.07
C SER A 140 12.58 -1.03 9.85
N LEU A 141 13.72 -0.91 9.17
CA LEU A 141 15.02 -0.55 9.72
C LEU A 141 15.33 0.96 9.65
N GLY A 142 14.31 1.82 9.60
CA GLY A 142 14.46 3.29 9.65
C GLY A 142 14.38 4.01 8.31
N GLY A 143 14.28 3.27 7.21
CA GLY A 143 14.22 3.84 5.87
C GLY A 143 15.43 4.70 5.52
N HIS A 144 15.26 5.62 4.59
CA HIS A 144 16.37 6.45 4.11
C HIS A 144 16.86 7.45 5.18
N ASP A 145 15.94 7.99 5.99
CA ASP A 145 16.22 9.08 6.93
C ASP A 145 16.82 8.61 8.26
N ASN A 146 16.67 7.33 8.62
CA ASN A 146 17.13 6.79 9.91
C ASN A 146 17.92 5.48 9.76
N LYS A 147 18.52 5.20 8.61
CA LYS A 147 19.16 3.91 8.28
C LYS A 147 20.22 3.43 9.29
N ASP A 148 20.95 4.36 9.91
CA ASP A 148 22.03 4.04 10.86
C ASP A 148 21.59 4.23 12.33
N LYS A 149 20.42 4.83 12.55
CA LYS A 149 19.97 5.26 13.87
C LYS A 149 19.77 4.10 14.84
N ALA A 150 19.45 2.90 14.33
CA ALA A 150 19.34 1.70 15.17
C ALA A 150 20.69 1.36 15.82
N MET A 151 21.78 1.54 15.07
CA MET A 151 23.13 1.18 15.49
C MET A 151 23.74 2.21 16.45
N ASP A 152 23.32 3.48 16.34
CA ASP A 152 23.86 4.59 17.13
C ASP A 152 23.15 4.76 18.50
N MET A 153 22.01 4.10 18.72
CA MET A 153 21.25 4.23 19.95
C MET A 153 21.72 3.23 21.02
N GLU A 154 22.25 3.76 22.12
CA GLU A 154 22.70 2.96 23.28
C GLU A 154 21.61 1.98 23.77
N VAL A 155 20.38 2.46 23.91
CA VAL A 155 19.24 1.61 24.33
C VAL A 155 19.01 0.40 23.40
N LEU A 156 19.20 0.56 22.08
CA LEU A 156 19.02 -0.55 21.14
C LEU A 156 20.25 -1.47 21.13
N SER A 157 21.45 -0.90 21.30
CA SER A 157 22.69 -1.66 21.50
C SER A 157 22.61 -2.55 22.74
N ASP A 158 22.09 -2.03 23.84
CA ASP A 158 21.97 -2.76 25.11
C ASP A 158 20.94 -3.90 25.01
N ILE A 159 19.78 -3.65 24.39
CA ILE A 159 18.79 -4.69 24.07
C ILE A 159 19.44 -5.77 23.19
N ALA A 160 20.13 -5.37 22.13
CA ALA A 160 20.77 -6.31 21.20
C ALA A 160 21.81 -7.19 21.91
N LYS A 161 22.67 -6.61 22.76
CA LYS A 161 23.64 -7.34 23.58
C LYS A 161 22.96 -8.31 24.54
N ALA A 162 21.93 -7.85 25.27
CA ALA A 162 21.19 -8.69 26.22
C ALA A 162 20.53 -9.91 25.55
N HIS A 163 20.18 -9.80 24.26
CA HIS A 163 19.56 -10.89 23.50
C HIS A 163 20.52 -11.63 22.54
N GLY A 164 21.80 -11.26 22.48
CA GLY A 164 22.77 -11.84 21.53
C GLY A 164 22.36 -11.64 20.06
N LYS A 165 21.79 -10.48 19.73
CA LYS A 165 21.33 -10.09 18.39
C LYS A 165 22.04 -8.84 17.91
N ARG A 166 21.73 -8.42 16.68
CA ARG A 166 22.07 -7.09 16.16
C ARG A 166 20.84 -6.18 16.29
N PRO A 167 21.03 -4.88 16.54
CA PRO A 167 19.96 -3.89 16.39
C PRO A 167 19.29 -3.97 15.01
#